data_AF-A0A5C9DW44-F1
#
_entry.id   AF-A0A5C9DW44-F1
#
_cell.length_a   1.000
_cell.length_b   1.000
_cell.length_c   1.000
_cell.angle_alpha   90.00
_cell.angle_beta   90.00
_cell.angle_gamma   90.00
#
_symmetry.space_group_name_H-M   'P 1'
#
loop_
_entity.id
_entity.type
_entity.pdbx_description
1 polymer ?
#
loop_
_entity_poly.entity_id
_entity_poly.type
_entity_poly.pdbx_seq_one_letter_code
_entity_poly.pdbx_strand_id
1 'polypeptide(L)'
;MNGIMLVTHAGEPVAAVGWEHIEGDLAMFGGFVSAIQMFIGRISEGSEIEELKFGDTKLLIGKSEKYHVITLHKASENNAVEQNKKVIQLLKDKDETINEGILDLIQEMVTDDMSMSEESKEGLRKWSESQVDKAKKAAGKWGKTVF
;
A
#
# COMPACT_ATOMS: atom_id res chain seq x y z
N MET A 1 -14.15 -0.90 0.60
CA MET A 1 -12.85 -0.19 0.73
C MET A 1 -12.87 0.81 1.88
N ASN A 2 -11.97 0.62 2.84
CA ASN A 2 -11.92 1.40 4.08
C ASN A 2 -10.80 2.46 4.07
N GLY A 3 -9.92 2.43 3.07
CA GLY A 3 -8.88 3.44 2.93
C GLY A 3 -8.05 3.27 1.65
N ILE A 4 -7.44 4.36 1.20
CA ILE A 4 -6.51 4.43 0.07
C ILE A 4 -5.27 5.20 0.48
N MET A 5 -4.12 4.70 0.07
CA MET A 5 -2.87 5.45 0.09
C MET A 5 -2.19 5.35 -1.27
N LEU A 6 -1.64 6.47 -1.73
CA LEU A 6 -0.86 6.57 -2.95
C LEU A 6 0.57 6.94 -2.59
N VAL A 7 1.50 6.16 -3.10
CA VAL A 7 2.93 6.29 -2.77
C VAL A 7 3.72 6.34 -4.06
N THR A 8 4.71 7.22 -4.17
CA THR A 8 5.62 7.21 -5.33
C THR A 8 6.44 5.91 -5.36
N HIS A 9 7.03 5.56 -6.50
CA HIS A 9 7.97 4.42 -6.55
C HIS A 9 9.18 4.58 -5.61
N ALA A 10 9.49 5.80 -5.17
CA ALA A 10 10.52 6.07 -4.18
C ALA A 10 10.08 5.80 -2.73
N GLY A 11 8.78 5.62 -2.47
CA GLY A 11 8.25 5.41 -1.12
C GLY A 11 7.69 6.64 -0.44
N GLU A 12 7.55 7.75 -1.17
CA GLU A 12 7.00 8.99 -0.61
C GLU A 12 5.46 8.94 -0.66
N PRO A 13 4.75 9.09 0.48
CA PRO A 13 3.30 9.17 0.46
C PRO A 13 2.84 10.48 -0.19
N VAL A 14 1.93 10.37 -1.17
CA VAL A 14 1.37 11.50 -1.93
C VAL A 14 -0.06 11.80 -1.47
N ALA A 15 -0.81 10.77 -1.12
CA ALA A 15 -2.18 10.88 -0.63
C ALA A 15 -2.48 9.73 0.32
N ALA A 16 -3.27 10.00 1.36
CA ALA A 16 -3.80 8.98 2.27
C ALA A 16 -5.19 9.41 2.74
N VAL A 17 -6.19 8.53 2.58
CA VAL A 17 -7.57 8.73 3.02
C VAL A 17 -8.05 7.46 3.72
N GLY A 18 -8.61 7.56 4.92
CA GLY A 18 -9.04 6.39 5.70
C GLY A 18 -7.88 5.67 6.42
N TRP A 19 -6.75 6.36 6.58
CA TRP A 19 -5.56 5.88 7.30
C TRP A 19 -5.34 6.60 8.64
N GLU A 20 -6.21 7.54 8.99
CA GLU A 20 -6.10 8.43 10.15
C GLU A 20 -6.15 7.66 11.49
N HIS A 21 -6.71 6.44 11.46
CA HIS A 21 -6.87 5.57 12.62
C HIS A 21 -5.76 4.52 12.78
N ILE A 22 -4.79 4.47 11.87
CA ILE A 22 -3.63 3.59 11.96
C ILE A 22 -2.51 4.35 12.65
N GLU A 23 -2.19 3.96 13.89
CA GLU A 23 -1.04 4.53 14.62
C GLU A 23 0.26 4.11 13.93
N GLY A 24 0.86 5.05 13.19
CA GLY A 24 2.14 4.87 12.49
C GLY A 24 2.47 6.07 11.61
N ASP A 25 3.76 6.33 11.37
CA ASP A 25 4.19 7.36 10.44
C ASP A 25 3.91 6.91 9.00
N LEU A 26 3.03 7.62 8.30
CA LEU A 26 2.69 7.37 6.89
C LEU A 26 3.93 7.34 5.99
N ALA A 27 4.99 8.10 6.33
CA ALA A 27 6.25 8.07 5.60
C ALA A 27 7.00 6.74 5.79
N MET A 28 6.98 6.17 7.00
CA MET A 28 7.53 4.83 7.24
C MET A 28 6.75 3.77 6.46
N PHE A 29 5.42 3.88 6.44
CA PHE A 29 4.58 2.93 5.73
C PHE A 29 4.75 3.03 4.21
N GLY A 30 4.85 4.24 3.65
CA GLY A 30 5.16 4.47 2.24
C GLY A 30 6.52 3.90 1.81
N GLY A 31 7.58 4.22 2.55
CA GLY A 31 8.92 3.69 2.29
C GLY A 31 8.96 2.16 2.33
N PHE A 32 8.17 1.60 3.23
CA PHE A 32 8.03 0.17 3.38
C PHE A 32 7.30 -0.51 2.20
N VAL A 33 6.20 0.06 1.70
CA VAL A 33 5.48 -0.47 0.53
C VAL A 33 6.40 -0.50 -0.71
N SER A 34 7.18 0.54 -0.92
CA SER A 34 8.12 0.59 -2.06
C SER A 34 9.20 -0.48 -1.96
N ALA A 35 9.75 -0.74 -0.76
CA ALA A 35 10.71 -1.81 -0.56
C ALA A 35 10.13 -3.20 -0.88
N ILE A 36 8.86 -3.43 -0.52
CA ILE A 36 8.14 -4.67 -0.87
C ILE A 36 7.95 -4.79 -2.37
N GLN A 37 7.48 -3.73 -3.03
CA GLN A 37 7.25 -3.75 -4.47
C GLN A 37 8.56 -3.97 -5.26
N MET A 38 9.68 -3.40 -4.80
CA MET A 38 11.00 -3.70 -5.37
C MET A 38 11.42 -5.15 -5.15
N PHE A 39 11.10 -5.74 -4.00
CA PHE A 39 11.41 -7.14 -3.72
C PHE A 39 10.54 -8.07 -4.56
N ILE A 40 9.22 -7.88 -4.55
CA ILE A 40 8.23 -8.70 -5.27
C ILE A 40 8.43 -8.58 -6.78
N GLY A 41 8.65 -7.37 -7.32
CA GLY A 41 8.93 -7.18 -8.74
C GLY A 41 10.21 -7.87 -9.23
N ARG A 42 11.09 -8.32 -8.32
CA ARG A 42 12.28 -9.14 -8.66
C ARG A 42 12.04 -10.65 -8.65
N ILE A 43 10.93 -11.13 -8.08
CA ILE A 43 10.65 -12.57 -7.88
C ILE A 43 9.33 -13.00 -8.51
N SER A 44 8.39 -12.08 -8.73
CA SER A 44 7.07 -12.35 -9.30
C SER A 44 7.00 -11.70 -10.69
N GLU A 45 6.96 -12.54 -11.73
CA GLU A 45 6.78 -12.09 -13.13
C GLU A 45 5.30 -11.92 -13.53
N GLY A 46 4.33 -12.04 -12.60
CA GLY A 46 2.93 -12.26 -13.02
C GLY A 46 1.78 -11.67 -12.19
N SER A 47 1.99 -11.09 -11.00
CA SER A 47 0.89 -10.50 -10.21
C SER A 47 0.96 -8.98 -10.21
N GLU A 48 0.01 -8.34 -10.90
CA GLU A 48 -0.14 -6.86 -10.91
C GLU A 48 -0.60 -6.29 -9.56
N ILE A 49 -1.22 -7.13 -8.71
CA ILE A 49 -1.78 -6.75 -7.41
C ILE A 49 -1.40 -7.82 -6.38
N GLU A 50 -0.83 -7.37 -5.28
CA GLU A 50 -0.44 -8.19 -4.14
C GLU A 50 -1.44 -8.06 -3.00
N GLU A 51 -1.84 -9.19 -2.39
CA GLU A 51 -2.75 -9.22 -1.24
C GLU A 51 -2.03 -9.63 0.05
N LEU A 52 -2.22 -8.84 1.10
CA LEU A 52 -1.67 -9.07 2.43
C LEU A 52 -2.81 -9.05 3.45
N LYS A 53 -2.97 -10.12 4.24
CA LYS A 53 -4.04 -10.22 5.24
C LYS A 53 -3.50 -10.01 6.65
N PHE A 54 -4.22 -9.23 7.44
CA PHE A 54 -3.97 -8.94 8.85
C PHE A 54 -5.30 -9.07 9.59
N GLY A 55 -5.51 -10.16 10.31
CA GLY A 55 -6.76 -10.39 11.05
C GLY A 55 -8.01 -10.28 10.18
N ASP A 56 -8.86 -9.32 10.52
CA ASP A 56 -10.12 -8.99 9.82
C ASP A 56 -9.95 -8.02 8.64
N THR A 57 -8.70 -7.66 8.31
CA THR A 57 -8.35 -6.65 7.32
C THR A 57 -7.42 -7.23 6.26
N LYS A 58 -7.48 -6.69 5.04
CA LYS A 58 -6.53 -6.98 3.98
C LYS A 58 -6.09 -5.72 3.26
N LEU A 59 -4.84 -5.72 2.86
CA LEU A 59 -4.21 -4.71 2.04
C LEU A 59 -4.00 -5.27 0.64
N LEU A 60 -4.37 -4.48 -0.36
CA LEU A 60 -4.02 -4.73 -1.74
C LEU A 60 -3.04 -3.66 -2.20
N ILE A 61 -1.93 -4.11 -2.80
CA ILE A 61 -0.89 -3.24 -3.33
C ILE A 61 -0.83 -3.48 -4.83
N GLY A 62 -1.28 -2.51 -5.61
CA GLY A 62 -1.14 -2.48 -7.05
C GLY A 62 -0.13 -1.44 -7.52
N LYS A 63 0.22 -1.52 -8.80
CA LYS A 63 1.16 -0.58 -9.45
C LYS A 63 0.47 0.17 -10.58
N SER A 64 0.63 1.49 -10.58
CA SER A 64 0.37 2.38 -11.71
C SER A 64 1.70 2.87 -12.30
N GLU A 65 1.68 3.69 -13.35
CA GLU A 65 2.92 4.19 -13.98
C GLU A 65 3.77 5.08 -13.06
N LYS A 66 3.13 5.86 -12.17
CA LYS A 66 3.80 6.85 -11.32
C LYS A 66 3.74 6.50 -9.82
N TYR A 67 2.78 5.65 -9.43
CA TYR A 67 2.46 5.39 -8.03
C TYR A 67 2.22 3.91 -7.73
N HIS A 68 2.50 3.51 -6.50
CA HIS A 68 1.91 2.35 -5.86
C HIS A 68 0.55 2.72 -5.28
N VAL A 69 -0.46 1.89 -5.56
CA VAL A 69 -1.83 2.07 -5.11
C VAL A 69 -2.11 1.07 -4.00
N ILE A 70 -2.24 1.56 -2.78
CA ILE A 70 -2.54 0.72 -1.61
C ILE A 70 -3.99 0.95 -1.19
N THR A 71 -4.77 -0.12 -1.13
CA THR A 71 -6.16 -0.05 -0.68
C THR A 71 -6.37 -0.98 0.51
N LEU A 72 -7.08 -0.47 1.51
CA LEU A 72 -7.47 -1.17 2.73
C LEU A 72 -8.90 -1.71 2.58
N HIS A 73 -9.12 -2.96 2.94
CA HIS A 73 -10.43 -3.61 2.86
C HIS A 73 -10.65 -4.54 4.05
N LYS A 74 -11.91 -4.85 4.35
CA LYS A 74 -12.21 -5.98 5.24
C LYS A 74 -11.74 -7.28 4.57
N ALA A 75 -11.23 -8.22 5.35
CA ALA A 75 -10.75 -9.51 4.86
C ALA A 75 -11.85 -10.30 4.14
N SER A 76 -13.11 -10.11 4.55
CA SER A 76 -14.30 -10.71 3.95
C SER A 76 -14.79 -10.03 2.67
N GLU A 77 -14.18 -8.91 2.25
CA GLU A 77 -14.64 -8.14 1.09
C GLU A 77 -14.22 -8.80 -0.24
N ASN A 78 -15.18 -9.37 -0.96
CA ASN A 78 -14.92 -10.20 -2.14
C ASN A 78 -14.55 -9.40 -3.41
N ASN A 79 -14.92 -8.13 -3.48
CA ASN A 79 -14.67 -7.24 -4.63
C ASN A 79 -13.43 -6.33 -4.42
N ALA A 80 -12.64 -6.54 -3.38
CA ALA A 80 -11.48 -5.71 -3.04
C ALA A 80 -10.49 -5.56 -4.20
N VAL A 81 -10.21 -6.65 -4.93
CA VAL A 81 -9.30 -6.64 -6.10
C VAL A 81 -9.86 -5.78 -7.23
N GLU A 82 -11.16 -5.87 -7.50
CA GLU A 82 -11.80 -5.04 -8.52
C GLU A 82 -11.80 -3.56 -8.12
N GLN A 83 -12.04 -3.26 -6.84
CA GLN A 83 -11.98 -1.89 -6.33
C GLN A 83 -10.57 -1.31 -6.46
N ASN A 84 -9.52 -2.09 -6.12
CA ASN A 84 -8.13 -1.66 -6.32
C ASN A 84 -7.81 -1.41 -7.81
N LYS A 85 -8.24 -2.30 -8.71
CA LYS A 85 -8.10 -2.11 -10.17
C LYS A 85 -8.78 -0.84 -10.68
N LYS A 86 -9.96 -0.50 -10.16
CA LYS A 86 -10.67 0.74 -10.53
C LYS A 86 -9.86 1.99 -10.18
N VAL A 87 -9.21 2.01 -9.03
CA VAL A 87 -8.34 3.14 -8.62
C VAL A 87 -7.13 3.25 -9.55
N ILE A 88 -6.48 2.13 -9.88
CA ILE A 88 -5.36 2.11 -10.83
C ILE A 88 -5.81 2.61 -12.20
N GLN A 89 -6.97 2.17 -12.68
CA GLN A 89 -7.53 2.61 -13.96
C GLN A 89 -7.86 4.10 -13.95
N LEU A 90 -8.44 4.63 -12.87
CA LEU A 90 -8.69 6.06 -12.71
C LEU A 90 -7.40 6.89 -12.84
N LEU A 91 -6.32 6.45 -12.19
CA LEU A 91 -5.02 7.12 -12.28
C LEU A 91 -4.42 7.02 -13.69
N LYS A 92 -4.65 5.91 -14.40
CA LYS A 92 -4.19 5.72 -15.78
C LYS A 92 -4.93 6.63 -16.76
N ASP A 93 -6.26 6.72 -16.64
CA ASP A 93 -7.10 7.49 -17.56
C ASP A 93 -6.90 9.01 -17.40
N LYS A 94 -6.35 9.45 -16.26
CA LYS A 94 -6.14 10.86 -15.94
C LYS A 94 -4.74 11.38 -16.28
N ASP A 95 -3.78 10.53 -16.63
CA ASP A 95 -2.38 10.84 -17.02
C ASP A 95 -1.61 11.84 -16.13
N GLU A 96 -2.13 12.17 -14.95
CA GLU A 96 -1.74 13.37 -14.23
C GLU A 96 -1.18 13.13 -12.83
N THR A 97 -0.30 14.06 -12.47
CA THR A 97 0.08 14.39 -11.10
C THR A 97 -1.19 14.54 -10.26
N ILE A 98 -1.22 13.90 -9.09
CA ILE A 98 -2.36 13.99 -8.18
C ILE A 98 -2.69 15.46 -7.89
N ASN A 99 -3.90 15.88 -8.28
CA ASN A 99 -4.48 17.19 -8.01
C ASN A 99 -5.70 17.05 -7.08
N GLU A 100 -6.22 18.17 -6.60
CA GLU A 100 -7.36 18.19 -5.65
C GLU A 100 -8.58 17.42 -6.18
N GLY A 101 -8.91 17.54 -7.47
CA GLY A 101 -10.05 16.83 -8.05
C GLY A 101 -9.88 15.30 -8.10
N ILE A 102 -8.64 14.80 -8.23
CA ILE A 102 -8.36 13.36 -8.13
C ILE A 102 -8.46 12.89 -6.67
N LEU A 103 -8.03 13.72 -5.72
CA LEU A 103 -8.15 13.42 -4.28
C LEU A 103 -9.61 13.33 -3.86
N ASP A 104 -10.47 14.23 -4.33
CA ASP A 104 -11.92 14.21 -4.06
C ASP A 104 -12.54 12.89 -4.58
N LEU A 105 -12.20 12.49 -5.81
CA LEU A 105 -12.67 11.21 -6.37
C LEU A 105 -12.18 10.00 -5.57
N ILE A 106 -10.93 10.02 -5.11
CA ILE A 106 -10.38 8.96 -4.25
C ILE A 106 -11.14 8.91 -2.92
N GLN A 107 -11.46 10.08 -2.35
CA GLN A 107 -12.19 10.19 -1.11
C GLN A 107 -13.61 9.63 -1.24
N GLU A 108 -14.29 9.90 -2.35
CA GLU A 108 -15.61 9.32 -2.66
C GLU A 108 -15.59 7.79 -2.79
N MET A 109 -14.43 7.19 -3.12
CA MET A 109 -14.29 5.73 -3.23
C MET A 109 -14.09 5.04 -1.87
N VAL A 110 -13.74 5.79 -0.81
CA VAL A 110 -13.57 5.25 0.54
C VAL A 110 -14.91 5.29 1.28
N THR A 111 -15.29 4.18 1.92
CA THR A 111 -16.53 4.11 2.70
C THR A 111 -16.35 4.73 4.08
N ASP A 112 -17.40 5.32 4.65
CA ASP A 112 -17.39 5.94 5.99
C ASP A 112 -17.04 4.97 7.14
N ASP A 113 -17.13 3.65 6.93
CA ASP A 113 -16.71 2.64 7.90
C ASP A 113 -15.19 2.40 7.83
N MET A 114 -14.44 3.33 8.42
CA MET A 114 -12.96 3.34 8.46
C MET A 114 -12.38 2.60 9.68
N SER A 115 -13.17 1.73 10.33
CA SER A 115 -12.74 1.06 11.55
C SER A 115 -11.86 -0.17 11.26
N MET A 116 -10.63 -0.18 11.81
CA MET A 116 -9.75 -1.35 11.89
C MET A 116 -9.72 -1.86 13.33
N SER A 117 -9.76 -3.17 13.52
CA SER A 117 -9.55 -3.76 14.84
C SER A 117 -8.10 -3.62 15.31
N GLU A 118 -7.90 -3.61 16.64
CA GLU A 118 -6.57 -3.52 17.25
C GLU A 118 -5.67 -4.71 16.89
N GLU A 119 -6.24 -5.90 16.69
CA GLU A 119 -5.49 -7.07 16.22
C GLU A 119 -4.89 -6.84 14.83
N SER A 120 -5.67 -6.23 13.93
CA SER A 120 -5.24 -5.93 12.57
C SER A 120 -4.20 -4.81 12.53
N LYS A 121 -4.34 -3.80 13.41
CA LYS A 121 -3.32 -2.74 13.59
C LYS A 121 -2.00 -3.33 14.08
N GLU A 122 -2.03 -4.16 15.13
CA GLU A 122 -0.83 -4.79 15.67
C GLU A 122 -0.20 -5.77 14.68
N GLY A 123 -1.01 -6.50 13.91
CA GLY A 123 -0.56 -7.36 12.82
C GLY A 123 0.19 -6.59 11.74
N LEU A 124 -0.36 -5.45 11.32
CA LEU A 124 0.27 -4.55 10.35
C LEU A 124 1.59 -3.99 10.87
N ARG A 125 1.62 -3.56 12.15
CA ARG A 125 2.80 -3.02 12.82
C ARG A 125 3.93 -4.04 12.91
N LYS A 126 3.67 -5.23 13.47
CA LYS A 126 4.66 -6.32 13.58
C LYS A 126 5.18 -6.78 12.23
N TRP A 127 4.29 -6.85 11.24
CA TRP A 127 4.69 -7.23 9.90
C TRP A 127 5.61 -6.17 9.28
N SER A 128 5.28 -4.88 9.42
CA SER A 128 6.15 -3.78 8.98
C SER A 128 7.54 -3.87 9.63
N GLU A 129 7.61 -4.02 10.96
CA GLU A 129 8.87 -4.20 11.70
C GLU A 129 9.68 -5.41 11.19
N SER A 130 9.03 -6.57 11.00
CA SER A 130 9.67 -7.81 10.53
C SER A 130 10.27 -7.66 9.13
N GLN A 131 9.59 -6.96 8.24
CA GLN A 131 10.10 -6.74 6.90
C GLN A 131 11.19 -5.67 6.85
N VAL A 132 11.12 -4.61 7.67
CA VAL A 132 12.23 -3.65 7.83
C VAL A 132 13.50 -4.37 8.27
N ASP A 133 13.39 -5.31 9.21
CA ASP A 133 14.52 -6.13 9.64
C ASP A 133 15.07 -7.04 8.53
N LYS A 134 14.20 -7.61 7.69
CA LYS A 134 14.62 -8.38 6.51
C LYS A 134 15.30 -7.48 5.47
N ALA A 135 14.77 -6.29 5.21
CA ALA A 135 15.35 -5.31 4.30
C ALA A 135 16.73 -4.84 4.80
N LYS A 136 16.88 -4.55 6.10
CA LYS A 136 18.17 -4.23 6.74
C LYS A 136 19.16 -5.39 6.63
N LYS A 137 18.73 -6.63 6.86
CA LYS A 137 19.59 -7.82 6.72
C LYS A 137 20.01 -8.06 5.26
N ALA A 138 19.11 -7.83 4.31
CA ALA A 138 19.42 -7.91 2.89
C ALA A 138 20.41 -6.81 2.48
N ALA A 139 20.14 -5.54 2.82
CA ALA A 139 21.05 -4.42 2.57
C ALA A 139 22.43 -4.63 3.23
N GLY A 140 22.48 -5.14 4.46
CA GLY A 140 23.72 -5.47 5.16
C GLY A 140 24.49 -6.64 4.55
N LYS A 141 23.81 -7.60 3.89
CA LYS A 141 24.47 -8.63 3.07
C LYS A 141 25.03 -8.04 1.77
N TRP A 142 24.28 -7.17 1.10
CA TRP A 142 24.71 -6.52 -0.13
C TRP A 142 25.92 -5.60 0.10
N GLY A 143 25.92 -4.82 1.19
CA GLY A 143 27.08 -3.99 1.57
C GLY A 143 28.36 -4.79 1.88
N LYS A 144 28.26 -6.10 2.12
CA LYS A 144 29.41 -7.01 2.28
C LYS A 144 29.82 -7.71 0.98
N THR A 145 29.05 -7.59 -0.10
CA THR A 145 29.34 -8.21 -1.40
C THR A 145 29.91 -7.21 -2.41
N VAL A 146 29.70 -5.90 -2.18
CA VAL A 146 30.15 -4.82 -3.09
C VAL A 146 31.41 -4.10 -2.58
N PHE A 147 32.04 -4.59 -1.50
CA PHE A 147 33.36 -4.16 -1.01
C PHE A 147 34.23 -5.37 -0.71
#